data_AF-A0A2W2J3T3-F1
#
_entry.id   AF-A0A2W2J3T3-F1
#
_cell.length_a   1.000
_cell.length_b   1.000
_cell.length_c   1.000
_cell.angle_alpha   90.00
_cell.angle_beta   90.00
_cell.angle_gamma   90.00
#
_symmetry.space_group_name_H-M   'P 1'
#
loop_
_entity.id
_entity.type
_entity.pdbx_description
1 polymer ?
#
loop_
_entity_poly.entity_id
_entity_poly.type
_entity_poly.pdbx_seq_one_letter_code
_entity_poly.pdbx_strand_id
1 'polypeptide(L)'
;MHLAWQLDRADFDTSIRDYRQYARYLRRAKAVAPDVELNPSHLTLNTWCLSEPKPIPNPQHRLRVRGAPPILVVNFRHDPSTGHAWAVSVARQLGKTGRLLTYEGVGHGVYDRSDCTISTIDRYLITLKPPAYRASCPAVPLEPPAQARESHDFLLRDLTDRPVYETSS
;
A
#
# COMPACT_ATOMS: atom_id res chain seq x y z
N MET A 1 -7.12 -21.89 -3.93
CA MET A 1 -6.76 -20.79 -3.00
C MET A 1 -5.47 -21.01 -2.20
N HIS A 2 -4.74 -22.14 -2.33
CA HIS A 2 -3.49 -22.37 -1.58
C HIS A 2 -2.22 -21.78 -2.21
N LEU A 3 -2.23 -21.43 -3.50
CA LEU A 3 -1.02 -20.95 -4.19
C LEU A 3 -0.52 -19.58 -3.70
N ALA A 4 -1.43 -18.64 -3.41
CA ALA A 4 -1.02 -17.27 -3.03
C ALA A 4 -0.18 -17.27 -1.73
N TRP A 5 -0.62 -18.01 -0.73
CA TRP A 5 0.08 -18.11 0.56
C TRP A 5 1.40 -18.90 0.47
N GLN A 6 1.51 -19.83 -0.48
CA GLN A 6 2.77 -20.53 -0.75
C GLN A 6 3.82 -19.58 -1.35
N LEU A 7 3.40 -18.64 -2.21
CA LEU A 7 4.29 -17.64 -2.80
C LEU A 7 4.79 -16.66 -1.74
N ASP A 8 3.89 -16.07 -0.95
CA ASP A 8 4.28 -15.11 0.10
C ASP A 8 5.25 -15.74 1.10
N ARG A 9 5.03 -17.00 1.49
CA ARG A 9 5.94 -17.75 2.36
C ARG A 9 7.29 -18.02 1.71
N ALA A 10 7.31 -18.23 0.39
CA ALA A 10 8.55 -18.51 -0.31
C ALA A 10 9.49 -17.29 -0.35
N ASP A 11 8.91 -16.09 -0.33
CA ASP A 11 9.62 -14.82 -0.51
C ASP A 11 9.81 -14.00 0.79
N PHE A 12 9.04 -14.28 1.84
CA PHE A 12 9.09 -13.50 3.08
C PHE A 12 9.19 -14.36 4.33
N ASP A 13 10.29 -14.17 5.09
CA ASP A 13 10.38 -14.58 6.48
C ASP A 13 9.47 -13.70 7.35
N THR A 14 8.36 -14.30 7.76
CA THR A 14 7.37 -13.75 8.69
C THR A 14 7.41 -14.46 10.04
N SER A 15 8.51 -15.15 10.36
CA SER A 15 8.61 -15.97 11.56
C SER A 15 8.33 -15.18 12.84
N ILE A 16 7.39 -15.70 13.62
CA ILE A 16 7.02 -15.23 14.94
C ILE A 16 7.44 -16.34 15.91
N ARG A 17 8.41 -16.04 16.78
CA ARG A 17 9.02 -17.01 17.70
C ARG A 17 8.04 -17.51 18.75
N ASP A 18 7.25 -16.59 19.31
CA ASP A 18 6.38 -16.87 20.44
C ASP A 18 5.21 -15.87 20.53
N TYR A 19 4.23 -16.18 21.37
CA TYR A 19 3.08 -15.33 21.59
C TYR A 19 3.44 -13.94 22.13
N ARG A 20 4.51 -13.80 22.93
CA ARG A 20 4.90 -12.49 23.48
C ARG A 20 5.38 -11.56 22.37
N GLN A 21 6.13 -12.09 21.41
CA GLN A 21 6.51 -11.37 20.19
C GLN A 21 5.29 -10.99 19.36
N TYR A 22 4.36 -11.93 19.14
CA TYR A 22 3.13 -11.65 18.41
C TYR A 22 2.29 -10.53 19.05
N ALA A 23 2.02 -10.63 20.35
CA ALA A 23 1.26 -9.64 21.10
C ALA A 23 1.94 -8.26 21.09
N ARG A 24 3.28 -8.21 21.08
CA ARG A 24 4.03 -6.95 20.92
C ARG A 24 3.79 -6.32 19.54
N TYR A 25 3.79 -7.12 18.47
CA TYR A 25 3.50 -6.62 17.12
C TYR A 25 2.06 -6.11 17.00
N LEU A 26 1.08 -6.82 17.57
CA LEU A 26 -0.31 -6.35 17.60
C LEU A 26 -0.47 -5.02 18.35
N ARG A 27 0.14 -4.87 19.52
CA ARG A 27 0.12 -3.59 20.26
C ARG A 27 0.74 -2.45 19.47
N ARG A 28 1.86 -2.72 18.79
CA ARG A 28 2.53 -1.71 17.94
C ARG A 28 1.68 -1.34 16.74
N ALA A 29 1.06 -2.31 16.08
CA ALA A 29 0.16 -2.07 14.96
C ALA A 29 -1.02 -1.18 15.38
N LYS A 30 -1.70 -1.52 16.50
CA LYS A 30 -2.79 -0.71 17.05
C LYS A 30 -2.34 0.71 17.46
N ALA A 31 -1.13 0.88 17.96
CA ALA A 31 -0.62 2.21 18.29
C ALA A 31 -0.33 3.07 17.04
N VAL A 32 0.09 2.46 15.94
CA VAL A 32 0.40 3.17 14.68
C VAL A 32 -0.85 3.44 13.85
N ALA A 33 -1.82 2.51 13.87
CA ALA A 33 -3.05 2.60 13.12
C ALA A 33 -4.22 2.21 14.04
N PRO A 34 -4.66 3.12 14.94
CA PRO A 34 -5.71 2.83 15.93
C PRO A 34 -7.05 2.49 15.29
N ASP A 35 -7.31 3.04 14.10
CA ASP A 35 -8.53 2.80 13.30
C ASP A 35 -8.48 1.48 12.53
N VAL A 36 -7.30 0.83 12.45
CA VAL A 36 -7.11 -0.48 11.83
C VAL A 36 -7.07 -1.52 12.95
N GLU A 37 -8.24 -2.04 13.31
CA GLU A 37 -8.39 -2.98 14.41
C GLU A 37 -7.70 -4.34 14.15
N LEU A 38 -7.88 -4.88 12.95
CA LEU A 38 -7.33 -6.16 12.52
C LEU A 38 -7.06 -6.16 11.01
N ASN A 39 -5.91 -6.71 10.61
CA ASN A 39 -5.65 -7.09 9.22
C ASN A 39 -5.80 -8.61 9.08
N PRO A 40 -6.94 -9.12 8.56
CA PRO A 40 -7.20 -10.55 8.45
C PRO A 40 -6.25 -11.25 7.47
N SER A 41 -5.78 -10.55 6.43
CA SER A 41 -4.81 -11.09 5.47
C SER A 41 -3.46 -11.34 6.14
N HIS A 42 -3.00 -10.40 6.97
CA HIS A 42 -1.76 -10.57 7.73
C HIS A 42 -1.88 -11.70 8.78
N LEU A 43 -3.03 -11.81 9.45
CA LEU A 43 -3.28 -12.94 10.36
C LEU A 43 -3.20 -14.28 9.62
N THR A 44 -3.88 -14.39 8.48
CA THR A 44 -3.93 -15.60 7.66
C THR A 44 -2.56 -15.98 7.11
N LEU A 45 -1.79 -15.01 6.62
CA LEU A 45 -0.43 -15.24 6.12
C LEU A 45 0.48 -15.79 7.22
N ASN A 46 0.47 -15.17 8.40
CA ASN A 46 1.35 -15.58 9.50
C ASN A 46 0.99 -16.98 10.02
N THR A 47 -0.29 -17.29 10.22
CA THR A 47 -0.71 -18.62 10.69
C THR A 47 -0.33 -19.70 9.68
N TRP A 48 -0.49 -19.42 8.39
CA TRP A 48 -0.06 -20.33 7.33
C TRP A 48 1.46 -20.53 7.33
N CYS A 49 2.25 -19.45 7.36
CA CYS A 49 3.71 -19.51 7.35
C CYS A 49 4.27 -20.30 8.54
N LEU A 50 3.68 -20.14 9.72
CA LEU A 50 4.06 -20.85 10.95
C LEU A 50 3.72 -22.35 10.91
N SER A 51 2.67 -22.74 10.19
CA SER A 51 2.24 -24.14 10.11
C SER A 51 3.11 -25.03 9.22
N GLU A 52 3.99 -24.44 8.41
CA GLU A 52 4.86 -25.17 7.49
C GLU A 52 6.33 -25.05 7.97
N PRO A 53 7.04 -26.16 8.21
CA PRO A 53 8.38 -26.16 8.79
C PRO A 53 9.53 -26.05 7.76
N LYS A 54 9.24 -26.01 6.45
CA LYS A 54 10.28 -25.97 5.40
C LYS A 54 11.09 -24.67 5.43
N PRO A 55 12.37 -24.66 5.03
CA PRO A 55 13.11 -23.42 4.82
C PRO A 55 12.43 -22.48 3.82
N ILE A 56 12.62 -21.18 4.02
CA ILE A 56 12.14 -20.12 3.10
C ILE A 56 13.16 -20.01 1.95
N PRO A 57 12.76 -20.27 0.69
CA PRO A 57 13.69 -20.28 -0.45
C PRO A 57 14.34 -18.94 -0.76
N ASN A 58 13.59 -17.83 -0.59
CA ASN A 58 14.02 -16.49 -0.97
C ASN A 58 13.82 -15.50 0.19
N PRO A 59 14.54 -15.65 1.32
CA PRO A 59 14.39 -14.77 2.46
C PRO A 59 14.85 -13.34 2.14
N GLN A 60 14.38 -12.35 2.89
CA GLN A 60 14.67 -10.95 2.62
C GLN A 60 16.18 -10.67 2.66
N HIS A 61 16.71 -10.06 1.61
CA HIS A 61 18.12 -9.70 1.50
C HIS A 61 18.31 -8.35 0.79
N ARG A 62 19.53 -7.79 0.87
CA ARG A 62 19.88 -6.61 0.08
C ARG A 62 19.88 -6.94 -1.41
N LEU A 63 19.34 -6.05 -2.25
CA LEU A 63 19.35 -6.23 -3.70
C LEU A 63 20.80 -6.33 -4.21
N ARG A 64 21.03 -7.29 -5.11
CA ARG A 64 22.31 -7.49 -5.81
C ARG A 64 22.07 -7.33 -7.31
N VAL A 65 22.07 -6.09 -7.79
CA VAL A 65 21.77 -5.77 -9.20
C VAL A 65 23.08 -5.44 -9.93
N ARG A 66 23.35 -6.15 -11.03
CA ARG A 66 24.53 -5.95 -11.88
C ARG A 66 24.11 -5.86 -13.34
N GLY A 67 24.71 -4.92 -14.08
CA GLY A 67 24.48 -4.77 -15.52
C GLY A 67 23.06 -4.34 -15.92
N ALA A 68 22.23 -3.90 -14.96
CA ALA A 68 20.89 -3.43 -15.28
C ALA A 68 20.92 -2.08 -16.01
N PRO A 69 20.03 -1.85 -16.99
CA PRO A 69 19.78 -0.51 -17.51
C PRO A 69 19.24 0.41 -16.38
N PRO A 70 19.11 1.73 -16.61
CA PRO A 70 18.43 2.59 -15.65
C PRO A 70 17.05 2.02 -15.29
N ILE A 71 16.74 1.95 -13.99
CA ILE A 71 15.46 1.46 -13.46
C ILE A 71 14.72 2.63 -12.83
N LEU A 72 13.52 2.89 -13.33
CA LEU A 72 12.59 3.83 -12.73
C LEU A 72 11.71 3.14 -11.68
N VAL A 73 11.86 3.55 -10.43
CA VAL A 73 10.96 3.24 -9.31
C VAL A 73 9.95 4.37 -9.21
N VAL A 74 8.67 4.03 -9.09
CA VAL A 74 7.57 5.01 -8.94
C VAL A 74 6.83 4.72 -7.65
N ASN A 75 6.48 5.76 -6.88
CA ASN A 75 5.65 5.59 -5.68
C ASN A 75 4.87 6.86 -5.34
N PHE A 76 3.77 6.70 -4.62
CA PHE A 76 3.13 7.81 -3.94
C PHE A 76 3.97 8.27 -2.75
N ARG A 77 3.84 9.55 -2.39
CA ARG A 77 4.31 10.07 -1.10
C ARG A 77 3.55 9.38 0.05
N HIS A 78 2.26 9.16 -0.15
CA HIS A 78 1.35 8.58 0.83
C HIS A 78 0.70 7.28 0.29
N ASP A 79 1.54 6.28 0.01
CA ASP A 79 1.07 4.95 -0.41
C ASP A 79 0.68 4.09 0.82
N PRO A 80 -0.57 3.64 0.98
CA PRO A 80 -0.99 2.84 2.12
C PRO A 80 -0.57 1.36 2.04
N SER A 81 -0.23 0.86 0.84
CA SER A 81 0.09 -0.56 0.61
C SER A 81 1.61 -0.78 0.50
N THR A 82 2.29 0.08 -0.24
CA THR A 82 3.75 0.03 -0.47
C THR A 82 4.38 1.36 -0.06
N GLY A 83 4.51 1.57 1.25
CA GLY A 83 4.90 2.85 1.83
C GLY A 83 6.15 3.46 1.20
N HIS A 84 6.17 4.80 1.06
CA HIS A 84 7.22 5.54 0.34
C HIS A 84 8.65 5.24 0.79
N ALA A 85 8.86 4.98 2.08
CA ALA A 85 10.16 4.61 2.63
C ALA A 85 10.73 3.32 1.98
N TRP A 86 9.87 2.39 1.56
CA TRP A 86 10.28 1.17 0.87
C TRP A 86 10.79 1.47 -0.54
N ALA A 87 10.06 2.32 -1.30
CA ALA A 87 10.49 2.77 -2.62
C ALA A 87 11.84 3.54 -2.57
N VAL A 88 12.02 4.40 -1.57
CA VAL A 88 13.31 5.08 -1.30
C VAL A 88 14.41 4.05 -1.00
N SER A 89 14.12 3.02 -0.21
CA SER A 89 15.08 1.96 0.10
C SER A 89 15.47 1.15 -1.14
N VAL A 90 14.52 0.82 -2.03
CA VAL A 90 14.78 0.13 -3.30
C VAL A 90 15.66 0.99 -4.20
N ALA A 91 15.28 2.25 -4.46
CA ALA A 91 16.05 3.17 -5.29
C ALA A 91 17.48 3.35 -4.77
N ARG A 92 17.66 3.44 -3.45
CA ARG A 92 18.98 3.51 -2.81
C ARG A 92 19.81 2.25 -3.03
N GLN A 93 19.21 1.06 -2.94
CA GLN A 93 19.91 -0.21 -3.16
C GLN A 93 20.30 -0.45 -4.62
N LEU A 94 19.53 0.09 -5.57
CA LEU A 94 19.87 0.12 -6.99
C LEU A 94 21.06 1.07 -7.29
N GLY A 95 21.37 2.00 -6.39
CA GLY A 95 22.51 2.90 -6.52
C GLY A 95 22.40 3.79 -7.77
N LYS A 96 23.43 3.79 -8.61
CA LYS A 96 23.50 4.66 -9.81
C LYS A 96 22.47 4.31 -10.88
N THR A 97 21.97 3.08 -10.91
CA THR A 97 20.96 2.65 -11.90
C THR A 97 19.54 2.98 -11.44
N GLY A 98 19.31 3.22 -10.15
CA GLY A 98 17.99 3.51 -9.61
C GLY A 98 17.62 4.99 -9.71
N ARG A 99 16.43 5.27 -10.25
CA ARG A 99 15.77 6.57 -10.13
C ARG A 99 14.42 6.43 -9.47
N LEU A 100 14.11 7.28 -8.49
CA LEU A 100 12.77 7.40 -7.90
C LEU A 100 12.04 8.59 -8.51
N LEU A 101 10.83 8.35 -9.01
CA LEU A 101 9.81 9.37 -9.26
C LEU A 101 8.78 9.32 -8.13
N THR A 102 8.56 10.45 -7.47
CA THR A 102 7.54 10.55 -6.42
C THR A 102 6.30 11.26 -6.94
N TYR A 103 5.13 10.65 -6.82
CA TYR A 103 3.88 11.38 -6.96
C TYR A 103 3.45 11.87 -5.57
N GLU A 104 3.24 13.17 -5.40
CA GLU A 104 3.09 13.78 -4.07
C GLU A 104 1.73 13.53 -3.40
N GLY A 105 0.80 12.82 -4.06
CA GLY A 105 -0.52 12.50 -3.53
C GLY A 105 -0.62 11.21 -2.70
N VAL A 106 -1.86 10.77 -2.52
CA VAL A 106 -2.28 9.53 -1.84
C VAL A 106 -2.82 8.54 -2.86
N GLY A 107 -2.53 7.24 -2.67
CA GLY A 107 -3.03 6.18 -3.55
C GLY A 107 -2.06 5.02 -3.67
N HIS A 108 -2.34 4.08 -4.57
CA HIS A 108 -1.51 2.91 -4.82
C HIS A 108 -1.49 2.59 -6.33
N GLY A 109 -0.31 2.40 -6.92
CA GLY A 109 -0.10 2.31 -8.38
C GLY A 109 -0.11 3.67 -9.10
N VAL A 110 1.05 4.14 -9.57
CA VAL A 110 1.31 5.57 -9.90
C VAL A 110 1.05 5.97 -11.36
N TYR A 111 0.99 5.02 -12.29
CA TYR A 111 1.14 5.32 -13.72
C TYR A 111 0.18 6.41 -14.24
N ASP A 112 -1.11 6.24 -13.97
CA ASP A 112 -2.24 6.97 -14.57
C ASP A 112 -2.79 8.11 -13.70
N ARG A 113 -1.96 8.68 -12.81
CA ARG A 113 -2.46 9.64 -11.80
C ARG A 113 -2.53 11.08 -12.25
N SER A 114 -1.72 11.48 -13.22
CA SER A 114 -1.72 12.83 -13.79
C SER A 114 -0.99 12.82 -15.13
N ASP A 115 -1.16 13.88 -15.92
CA ASP A 115 -0.36 14.09 -17.13
C ASP A 115 1.15 14.08 -16.84
N CYS A 116 1.56 14.56 -15.65
CA CYS A 116 2.95 14.50 -15.21
C CYS A 116 3.44 13.06 -15.02
N THR A 117 2.67 12.20 -14.35
CA THR A 117 3.09 10.80 -14.11
C THR A 117 3.13 10.02 -15.41
N ILE A 118 2.09 10.16 -16.24
CA ILE A 118 1.99 9.50 -17.55
C ILE A 118 3.17 9.92 -18.43
N SER A 119 3.32 11.22 -18.67
CA SER A 119 4.38 11.73 -19.57
C SER A 119 5.79 11.42 -19.09
N THR A 120 6.04 11.42 -17.78
CA THR A 120 7.36 11.10 -17.22
C THR A 120 7.68 9.61 -17.36
N ILE A 121 6.71 8.74 -17.06
CA ILE A 121 6.90 7.29 -17.15
C ILE A 121 6.99 6.86 -18.61
N ASP A 122 6.13 7.38 -19.49
CA ASP A 122 6.17 7.09 -20.92
C ASP A 122 7.49 7.52 -21.55
N ARG A 123 7.99 8.72 -21.22
CA ARG A 123 9.31 9.16 -21.68
C ARG A 123 10.40 8.17 -21.27
N TYR A 124 10.37 7.69 -20.03
CA TYR A 124 11.33 6.68 -19.58
C TYR A 124 11.17 5.37 -20.34
N LEU A 125 9.94 4.87 -20.54
CA LEU A 125 9.71 3.61 -21.26
C LEU A 125 10.12 3.69 -22.73
N ILE A 126 9.91 4.84 -23.39
CA ILE A 126 10.24 5.07 -24.80
C ILE A 126 11.74 5.32 -25.00
N THR A 127 12.37 6.11 -24.12
CA THR A 127 13.74 6.59 -24.33
C THR A 127 14.78 5.90 -23.47
N LEU A 128 14.35 5.11 -22.48
CA LEU A 128 15.18 4.52 -21.41
C LEU A 128 15.99 5.54 -20.60
N LYS A 129 15.61 6.82 -20.65
CA LYS A 129 16.23 7.91 -19.88
C LYS A 129 15.38 8.23 -18.66
N PRO A 130 15.87 7.99 -17.44
CA PRO A 130 15.13 8.33 -16.23
C PRO A 130 15.07 9.86 -16.04
N PRO A 131 14.09 10.37 -15.27
CA PRO A 131 14.01 11.79 -14.94
C PRO A 131 15.19 12.25 -14.06
N ALA A 132 15.25 13.55 -13.75
CA ALA A 132 16.26 14.12 -12.87
C ALA A 132 16.24 13.51 -11.45
N TYR A 133 17.33 13.65 -10.70
CA TYR A 133 17.38 13.22 -9.30
C TYR A 133 16.32 13.96 -8.48
N ARG A 134 15.59 13.26 -7.60
CA ARG A 134 14.45 13.80 -6.81
C ARG A 134 13.30 14.35 -7.66
N ALA A 135 13.09 13.83 -8.88
CA ALA A 135 11.91 14.19 -9.66
C ALA A 135 10.62 13.84 -8.91
N SER A 136 9.66 14.76 -8.99
CA SER A 136 8.33 14.59 -8.41
C SER A 136 7.26 15.11 -9.36
N CYS A 137 6.06 14.55 -9.22
CA CYS A 137 4.84 15.03 -9.85
C CYS A 137 3.88 15.54 -8.76
N PRO A 138 3.25 16.71 -8.97
CA PRO A 138 2.31 17.26 -8.01
C PRO A 138 1.08 16.36 -7.88
N ALA A 139 0.48 16.35 -6.69
CA ALA A 139 -0.80 15.70 -6.49
C ALA A 139 -1.89 16.44 -7.29
N VAL A 140 -2.73 15.69 -7.99
CA VAL A 140 -4.02 16.21 -8.45
C VAL A 140 -5.04 16.10 -7.31
N PRO A 141 -5.99 17.04 -7.18
CA PRO A 141 -7.07 16.93 -6.23
C PRO A 141 -7.79 15.59 -6.39
N LEU A 142 -8.07 14.91 -5.28
CA LEU A 142 -9.00 13.79 -5.30
C LEU A 142 -10.36 14.39 -5.62
N GLU A 143 -10.88 14.16 -6.83
CA GLU A 143 -12.27 14.49 -7.09
C GLU A 143 -13.14 13.71 -6.10
N PRO A 144 -14.09 14.35 -5.41
CA PRO A 144 -15.09 13.60 -4.69
C PRO A 144 -15.78 12.66 -5.69
N PRO A 145 -16.02 11.38 -5.35
CA PRO A 145 -16.79 10.51 -6.23
C PRO A 145 -18.10 11.23 -6.57
N ALA A 146 -18.57 11.12 -7.82
CA ALA A 146 -19.80 11.79 -8.26
C ALA A 146 -21.00 11.50 -7.33
N GLN A 147 -21.02 10.34 -6.67
CA GLN A 147 -21.98 9.98 -5.61
C GLN A 147 -21.94 10.87 -4.36
N ALA A 148 -20.80 11.46 -3.97
CA ALA A 148 -20.73 12.35 -2.82
C ALA A 148 -21.40 13.73 -3.05
N ARG A 149 -21.84 14.01 -4.29
CA ARG A 149 -22.68 15.18 -4.60
C ARG A 149 -24.16 14.94 -4.30
N GLU A 150 -24.59 13.69 -4.19
CA GLU A 150 -25.92 13.37 -3.66
C GLU A 150 -25.79 13.25 -2.15
N SER A 151 -26.36 14.23 -1.45
CA SER A 151 -26.48 14.27 0.01
C SER A 151 -26.89 12.90 0.53
N HIS A 152 -26.08 12.33 1.44
CA HIS A 152 -26.42 11.17 2.26
C HIS A 152 -27.51 11.57 3.28
N ASP A 153 -28.67 11.96 2.79
CA ASP A 153 -29.84 12.41 3.55
C ASP A 153 -30.78 11.25 3.91
N PHE A 154 -30.22 10.04 3.96
CA PHE A 154 -30.96 8.84 4.31
C PHE A 154 -31.34 8.85 5.81
N LEU A 155 -30.48 9.41 6.66
CA LEU A 155 -30.73 9.49 8.11
C LEU A 155 -31.75 10.57 8.51
N LEU A 156 -31.92 11.64 7.70
CA LEU A 156 -32.91 12.69 8.01
C LEU A 156 -34.33 12.27 7.61
N ARG A 157 -34.49 11.46 6.55
CA ARG A 157 -35.80 10.90 6.16
C ARG A 157 -36.38 9.95 7.20
N ASP A 158 -35.54 9.15 7.86
CA ASP A 158 -35.99 8.13 8.82
C ASP A 158 -36.43 8.73 10.18
N LEU A 159 -36.00 9.96 10.49
CA LEU A 159 -36.37 10.66 11.73
C LEU A 159 -37.68 11.45 11.61
N THR A 160 -38.12 11.81 10.39
CA THR A 160 -39.36 12.56 10.16
C THR A 160 -40.59 11.67 9.93
N ASP A 161 -40.41 10.39 9.60
CA ASP A 161 -41.50 9.46 9.22
C ASP A 161 -41.97 8.54 10.35
N ARG A 162 -41.56 8.74 11.61
CA ARG A 162 -42.07 7.92 12.73
C ARG A 162 -43.45 8.42 13.18
N PRO A 163 -44.51 7.59 13.11
CA PRO A 163 -45.82 7.98 13.62
C PRO A 163 -45.77 8.13 15.15
N VAL A 164 -46.28 9.27 15.63
CA VAL A 164 -46.53 9.52 17.04
C VAL A 164 -47.66 8.59 17.47
N TYR A 165 -47.36 7.60 18.31
CA TYR A 165 -48.40 6.80 18.94
C TYR A 165 -49.12 7.66 19.98
N GLU A 166 -50.35 8.07 19.67
CA GLU A 166 -51.29 8.65 20.64
C GLU A 166 -51.65 7.60 21.69
N THR A 167 -51.32 7.87 22.95
CA THR A 167 -51.82 7.11 24.09
C THR A 167 -53.18 7.67 24.49
N SER A 168 -54.27 7.01 24.09
CA SER A 168 -55.60 7.27 24.63
C SER A 168 -55.78 6.53 25.97
N SER A 169 -56.16 7.30 27.00
CA SER A 169 -56.71 6.81 28.28
C SER A 169 -58.21 6.55 28.17
#